data_AF-A0A2G6F752-F1
#
_entry.id   AF-A0A2G6F752-F1
#
_cell.length_a   1.000
_cell.length_b   1.000
_cell.length_c   1.000
_cell.angle_alpha   90.00
_cell.angle_beta   90.00
_cell.angle_gamma   90.00
#
_symmetry.space_group_name_H-M   'P 1'
#
loop_
_entity.id
_entity.type
_entity.pdbx_description
1 polymer ?
#
loop_
_entity_poly.entity_id
_entity_poly.type
_entity_poly.pdbx_seq_one_letter_code
_entity_poly.pdbx_strand_id
1 'polypeptide(L)'
;MTKFVKQLPYGRNKNRFNLGLVLSEKKGTCSSKHALLKSIADLNNVPNIELILGIYKMNESNTPKIGTELTENAIGFIPQAHCYLKINGERIDFTSKESEFKKIEKDIIKEQKIEPEQVIEFKVNYHKKFIKSWLKETQLGFDFNKIWQIREKCIENLTE
;
A
#
# COMPACT_ATOMS: atom_id res chain seq x y z
N MET A 1 -7.34 0.80 19.33
CA MET A 1 -6.45 0.05 18.41
C MET A 1 -6.02 0.88 17.19
N THR A 2 -6.95 1.41 16.38
CA THR A 2 -6.62 2.20 15.17
C THR A 2 -5.67 3.37 15.42
N LYS A 3 -5.92 4.17 16.47
CA LYS A 3 -5.03 5.26 16.90
C LYS A 3 -3.60 4.76 17.17
N PHE A 4 -3.46 3.64 17.88
CA PHE A 4 -2.15 3.04 18.19
C PHE A 4 -1.43 2.59 16.92
N VAL A 5 -2.10 1.81 16.05
CA VAL A 5 -1.51 1.29 14.81
C VAL A 5 -1.08 2.42 13.87
N LYS A 6 -1.85 3.51 13.79
CA LYS A 6 -1.52 4.68 12.96
C LYS A 6 -0.23 5.37 13.40
N GLN A 7 0.09 5.35 14.70
CA GLN A 7 1.31 5.96 15.24
C GLN A 7 2.55 5.08 15.06
N LEU A 8 2.40 3.81 14.68
CA LEU A 8 3.56 2.96 14.45
C LEU A 8 4.29 3.44 13.18
N PRO A 9 5.63 3.38 13.12
CA PRO A 9 6.41 3.68 11.92
C PRO A 9 6.07 2.76 10.75
N TYR A 10 6.34 3.24 9.54
CA TYR A 10 6.26 2.43 8.34
C TYR A 10 7.48 1.50 8.24
N GLY A 11 7.25 0.21 8.01
CA GLY A 11 8.34 -0.73 7.81
C GLY A 11 7.91 -2.17 7.61
N ARG A 12 8.74 -2.96 6.91
CA ARG A 12 8.49 -4.39 6.69
C ARG A 12 8.69 -5.17 7.99
N ASN A 13 7.72 -6.01 8.33
CA ASN A 13 7.85 -6.98 9.41
C ASN A 13 8.72 -8.16 8.99
N LYS A 14 9.38 -8.84 9.95
CA LYS A 14 10.26 -9.99 9.64
C LYS A 14 9.53 -11.13 8.93
N ASN A 15 8.29 -11.41 9.34
CA ASN A 15 7.42 -12.39 8.67
C ASN A 15 6.10 -11.72 8.26
N ARG A 16 5.85 -11.65 6.96
CA ARG A 16 4.65 -11.01 6.39
C ARG A 16 3.36 -11.80 6.63
N PHE A 17 3.45 -13.10 6.95
CA PHE A 17 2.30 -13.96 7.28
C PHE A 17 1.85 -13.81 8.73
N ASN A 18 2.69 -13.25 9.60
CA ASN A 18 2.33 -13.04 11.00
C ASN A 18 1.96 -11.56 11.24
N LEU A 19 0.67 -11.26 11.16
CA LEU A 19 0.14 -9.90 11.38
C LEU A 19 0.37 -9.40 12.82
N GLY A 20 0.52 -10.30 13.79
CA GLY A 20 0.84 -9.94 15.19
C GLY A 20 2.19 -9.24 15.33
N LEU A 21 3.11 -9.42 14.37
CA LEU A 21 4.39 -8.72 14.37
C LEU A 21 4.24 -7.19 14.25
N VAL A 22 3.12 -6.69 13.76
CA VAL A 22 2.85 -5.25 13.79
C VAL A 22 2.87 -4.71 15.22
N LEU A 23 2.34 -5.49 16.17
CA LEU A 23 2.28 -5.11 17.57
C LEU A 23 3.63 -5.34 18.28
N SER A 24 4.24 -6.50 18.08
CA SER A 24 5.48 -6.86 18.79
C SER A 24 6.72 -6.14 18.25
N GLU A 25 6.82 -5.92 16.94
CA GLU A 25 7.91 -5.15 16.31
C GLU A 25 7.61 -3.65 16.24
N LYS A 26 6.41 -3.23 16.66
CA LYS A 26 5.95 -1.82 16.69
C LYS A 26 6.14 -1.10 15.35
N LYS A 27 5.93 -1.79 14.23
CA LYS A 27 6.02 -1.23 12.88
C LYS A 27 5.21 -2.05 11.90
N GLY A 28 4.88 -1.48 10.75
CA GLY A 28 4.21 -2.24 9.71
C GLY A 28 4.05 -1.47 8.41
N THR A 29 3.63 -2.16 7.36
CA THR A 29 3.33 -1.55 6.05
C THR A 29 1.83 -1.30 5.93
N CYS A 30 1.40 -0.68 4.83
CA CYS A 30 -0.03 -0.57 4.52
C CYS A 30 -0.72 -1.95 4.49
N SER A 31 -0.03 -2.99 4.01
CA SER A 31 -0.54 -4.36 4.02
C SER A 31 -0.76 -4.87 5.45
N SER A 32 0.31 -4.93 6.25
CA SER A 32 0.25 -5.60 7.56
C SER A 32 -0.58 -4.84 8.58
N LYS A 33 -0.54 -3.50 8.58
CA LYS A 33 -1.33 -2.68 9.51
C LYS A 33 -2.83 -2.81 9.26
N HIS A 34 -3.27 -2.67 8.01
CA HIS A 34 -4.70 -2.74 7.70
C HIS A 34 -5.25 -4.16 7.76
N ALA A 35 -4.46 -5.17 7.36
CA ALA A 35 -4.84 -6.57 7.56
C ALA A 35 -4.99 -6.89 9.04
N LEU A 36 -4.05 -6.47 9.91
CA LEU A 36 -4.19 -6.67 11.36
C LEU A 36 -5.48 -6.02 11.89
N LEU A 37 -5.73 -4.76 11.53
CA LEU A 37 -6.92 -4.04 11.98
C LEU A 37 -8.22 -4.71 11.50
N LYS A 38 -8.25 -5.19 10.25
CA LYS A 38 -9.37 -5.96 9.69
C LYS A 38 -9.57 -7.28 10.45
N SER A 39 -8.51 -8.07 10.66
CA SER A 39 -8.60 -9.33 11.39
C SER A 39 -9.10 -9.12 12.83
N ILE A 40 -8.65 -8.06 13.52
CA ILE A 40 -9.15 -7.73 14.86
C ILE A 40 -10.64 -7.36 14.81
N ALA A 41 -11.05 -6.55 13.83
CA ALA A 41 -12.45 -6.18 13.65
C ALA A 41 -13.34 -7.42 13.42
N ASP A 42 -12.90 -8.34 12.56
CA ASP A 42 -13.62 -9.58 12.26
C ASP A 42 -13.75 -10.49 13.47
N LEU A 43 -12.66 -10.68 14.22
CA LEU A 43 -12.66 -11.47 15.46
C LEU A 43 -13.63 -10.91 16.51
N ASN A 44 -13.91 -9.61 16.47
CA ASN A 44 -14.83 -8.93 17.39
C ASN A 44 -16.21 -8.65 16.76
N ASN A 45 -16.51 -9.21 15.59
CA ASN A 45 -17.75 -9.01 14.84
C ASN A 45 -18.10 -7.52 14.63
N VAL A 46 -17.10 -6.66 14.43
CA VAL A 46 -17.35 -5.23 14.17
C VAL A 46 -17.81 -5.09 12.71
N PRO A 47 -19.04 -4.60 12.46
CA PRO A 47 -19.59 -4.55 11.11
C PRO A 47 -19.00 -3.38 10.29
N ASN A 48 -19.28 -3.39 8.98
CA ASN A 48 -19.02 -2.29 8.05
C ASN A 48 -17.55 -1.87 7.94
N ILE A 49 -16.62 -2.82 8.07
CA ILE A 49 -15.20 -2.62 7.85
C ILE A 49 -14.76 -3.51 6.69
N GLU A 50 -14.27 -2.89 5.62
CA GLU A 50 -13.75 -3.59 4.45
C GLU A 50 -12.27 -3.30 4.31
N LEU A 51 -11.48 -4.32 3.97
CA LEU A 51 -10.09 -4.16 3.56
C LEU A 51 -10.05 -3.99 2.05
N ILE A 52 -9.50 -2.87 1.60
CA ILE A 52 -9.47 -2.50 0.19
C ILE A 52 -8.03 -2.56 -0.31
N LEU A 53 -7.84 -3.15 -1.48
CA LEU A 53 -6.64 -3.05 -2.29
C LEU A 53 -6.89 -2.04 -3.41
N GLY A 54 -6.23 -0.88 -3.31
CA GLY A 54 -6.22 0.15 -4.34
C GLY A 54 -4.96 0.09 -5.20
N ILE A 55 -5.11 0.44 -6.48
CA ILE A 55 -4.00 0.84 -7.37
C ILE A 55 -4.14 2.33 -7.61
N TYR A 56 -3.09 3.10 -7.35
CA TYR A 56 -3.06 4.54 -7.59
C TYR A 56 -1.80 4.95 -8.37
N LYS A 57 -1.84 6.13 -8.99
CA LYS A 57 -0.69 6.73 -9.69
C LYS A 57 0.31 7.32 -8.69
N MET A 58 1.25 6.54 -8.18
CA MET A 58 2.22 7.02 -7.21
C MET A 58 3.24 7.97 -7.84
N ASN A 59 3.41 9.14 -7.21
CA ASN A 59 4.44 10.13 -7.53
C ASN A 59 4.88 10.87 -6.25
N GLU A 60 5.89 11.74 -6.37
CA GLU A 60 6.47 12.48 -5.25
C GLU A 60 5.48 13.47 -4.60
N SER A 61 4.44 13.91 -5.32
CA SER A 61 3.44 14.84 -4.81
C SER A 61 2.42 14.17 -3.90
N ASN A 62 1.90 12.99 -4.28
CA ASN A 62 0.90 12.26 -3.50
C ASN A 62 1.48 11.27 -2.49
N THR A 63 2.73 10.83 -2.71
CA THR A 63 3.46 9.95 -1.78
C THR A 63 4.81 10.60 -1.44
N PRO A 64 4.81 11.63 -0.57
CA PRO A 64 6.06 12.24 -0.13
C PRO A 64 6.95 11.21 0.59
N LYS A 65 8.26 11.44 0.56
CA LYS A 65 9.33 10.54 1.05
C LYS A 65 9.69 9.35 0.14
N ILE A 66 9.11 9.22 -1.06
CA ILE A 66 9.57 8.18 -2.00
C ILE A 66 10.91 8.49 -2.67
N GLY A 67 11.50 9.67 -2.44
CA GLY A 67 12.75 10.11 -3.06
C GLY A 67 12.53 10.79 -4.42
N THR A 68 13.55 10.74 -5.27
CA THR A 68 13.60 11.35 -6.62
C THR A 68 13.72 10.30 -7.72
N GLU A 69 13.54 9.02 -7.39
CA GLU A 69 13.77 7.92 -8.32
C GLU A 69 12.87 7.96 -9.56
N LEU A 70 11.67 8.51 -9.45
CA LEU A 70 10.76 8.63 -10.60
C LEU A 70 11.22 9.75 -11.51
N THR A 71 11.43 10.95 -10.96
CA THR A 71 11.93 12.12 -11.70
C THR A 71 13.29 11.89 -12.35
N GLU A 72 14.24 11.23 -11.68
CA GLU A 72 15.55 10.86 -12.22
C GLU A 72 15.48 9.90 -13.41
N ASN A 73 14.42 9.11 -13.52
CA ASN A 73 14.18 8.19 -14.64
C ASN A 73 13.15 8.75 -15.64
N ALA A 74 12.77 10.03 -15.52
CA ALA A 74 11.74 10.69 -16.34
C ALA A 74 10.37 9.96 -16.31
N ILE A 75 10.03 9.35 -15.19
CA ILE A 75 8.77 8.64 -14.97
C ILE A 75 7.80 9.56 -14.23
N GLY A 76 6.65 9.88 -14.84
CA GLY A 76 5.66 10.75 -14.20
C GLY A 76 4.89 10.09 -13.04
N PHE A 77 4.68 8.77 -13.10
CA PHE A 77 4.13 7.97 -12.01
C PHE A 77 4.40 6.48 -12.24
N ILE A 78 4.32 5.69 -11.16
CA ILE A 78 4.23 4.23 -11.24
C ILE A 78 2.91 3.77 -10.58
N PRO A 79 2.11 2.90 -11.20
CA PRO A 79 0.96 2.30 -10.53
C PRO A 79 1.42 1.56 -9.27
N GLN A 80 0.89 1.94 -8.11
CA GLN A 80 1.29 1.37 -6.82
C GLN A 80 0.11 0.71 -6.12
N ALA A 81 0.33 -0.50 -5.61
CA ALA A 81 -0.62 -1.22 -4.78
C ALA A 81 -0.59 -0.75 -3.32
N HIS A 82 -1.73 -0.31 -2.81
CA HIS A 82 -1.92 0.21 -1.46
C HIS A 82 -3.10 -0.46 -0.77
N CYS A 83 -2.98 -0.69 0.53
CA CYS A 83 -4.07 -1.22 1.34
C CYS A 83 -4.56 -0.14 2.31
N TYR A 84 -5.87 -0.03 2.45
CA TYR A 84 -6.53 0.86 3.42
C TYR A 84 -7.87 0.23 3.85
N LEU A 85 -8.49 0.78 4.89
CA LEU A 85 -9.81 0.32 5.31
C LEU A 85 -10.90 1.24 4.77
N LYS A 86 -12.05 0.67 4.45
CA LYS A 86 -13.30 1.41 4.24
C LYS A 86 -14.21 1.12 5.42
N ILE A 87 -14.46 2.12 6.26
CA ILE A 87 -15.22 2.01 7.51
C ILE A 87 -16.49 2.84 7.34
N ASN A 88 -17.66 2.21 7.41
CA ASN A 88 -18.96 2.87 7.17
C ASN A 88 -19.00 3.66 5.86
N GLY A 89 -18.33 3.16 4.81
CA GLY A 89 -18.23 3.83 3.51
C GLY A 89 -17.05 4.80 3.36
N GLU A 90 -16.42 5.23 4.46
CA GLU A 90 -15.30 6.18 4.44
C GLU A 90 -13.95 5.47 4.30
N ARG A 91 -13.10 5.93 3.38
CA ARG A 91 -11.76 5.37 3.14
C ARG A 91 -10.75 6.00 4.11
N ILE A 92 -10.11 5.17 4.93
CA ILE A 92 -9.18 5.60 5.98
C ILE A 92 -7.85 4.87 5.85
N ASP A 93 -6.77 5.64 5.82
CA ASP A 93 -5.40 5.15 5.77
C ASP A 93 -4.70 5.30 7.14
N PHE A 94 -4.22 4.17 7.65
CA PHE A 94 -3.49 3.99 8.91
C PHE A 94 -2.01 3.63 8.69
N THR A 95 -1.47 3.87 7.48
CA THR A 95 -0.08 3.50 7.12
C THR A 95 0.97 4.21 7.97
N SER A 96 0.77 5.48 8.31
CA SER A 96 1.62 6.30 9.17
C SER A 96 0.81 7.41 9.85
N LYS A 97 1.45 8.17 10.74
CA LYS A 97 0.82 9.30 11.45
C LYS A 97 0.32 10.38 10.47
N GLU A 98 1.10 10.66 9.44
CA GLU A 98 0.86 11.67 8.40
C GLU A 98 0.07 11.11 7.19
N SER A 99 -0.34 9.84 7.25
CA SER A 99 -1.13 9.22 6.20
C SER A 99 -2.53 9.84 6.16
N GLU A 100 -2.88 10.28 4.96
CA GLU A 100 -4.15 10.91 4.62
C GLU A 100 -4.60 10.36 3.28
N PHE A 101 -5.70 9.61 3.26
CA PHE A 101 -6.21 8.99 2.04
C PHE A 101 -6.47 10.02 0.92
N LYS A 102 -6.89 11.24 1.29
CA LYS A 102 -7.13 12.36 0.37
C LYS A 102 -5.94 12.69 -0.55
N LYS A 103 -4.70 12.39 -0.13
CA LYS A 103 -3.50 12.63 -0.96
C LYS A 103 -3.50 11.78 -2.23
N ILE A 104 -4.00 10.54 -2.15
CA ILE A 104 -4.02 9.60 -3.26
C ILE A 104 -5.40 9.45 -3.91
N GLU A 105 -6.46 9.97 -3.28
CA GLU A 105 -7.86 9.74 -3.66
C GLU A 105 -8.17 10.06 -5.13
N LYS A 106 -7.65 11.19 -5.64
CA LYS A 106 -7.86 11.62 -7.04
C LYS A 106 -7.08 10.78 -8.06
N ASP A 107 -6.07 10.05 -7.59
CA ASP A 107 -5.14 9.27 -8.41
C ASP A 107 -5.44 7.76 -8.36
N ILE A 108 -6.52 7.35 -7.69
CA ILE A 108 -6.98 5.95 -7.66
C ILE A 108 -7.43 5.53 -9.06
N ILE A 109 -6.85 4.43 -9.55
CA ILE A 109 -7.17 3.81 -10.83
C ILE A 109 -8.17 2.67 -10.64
N LYS A 110 -7.97 1.86 -9.59
CA LYS A 110 -8.80 0.68 -9.34
C LYS A 110 -8.83 0.34 -7.86
N GLU A 111 -9.96 -0.15 -7.39
CA GLU A 111 -10.16 -0.65 -6.03
C GLU A 111 -10.81 -2.03 -6.10
N GLN A 112 -10.46 -2.90 -5.16
CA GLN A 112 -11.18 -4.16 -4.92
C GLN A 112 -11.12 -4.50 -3.44
N LYS A 113 -12.19 -5.11 -2.93
CA LYS A 113 -12.19 -5.71 -1.59
C LYS A 113 -11.29 -6.95 -1.60
N ILE A 114 -10.53 -7.13 -0.53
CA ILE A 114 -9.69 -8.29 -0.29
C ILE A 114 -9.81 -8.76 1.17
N GLU A 115 -9.43 -10.00 1.42
CA GLU A 115 -9.30 -10.56 2.77
C GLU A 115 -7.89 -10.34 3.35
N PRO A 116 -7.72 -10.36 4.68
CA PRO A 116 -6.43 -10.10 5.34
C PRO A 116 -5.27 -10.94 4.80
N GLU A 117 -5.48 -12.22 4.49
CA GLU A 117 -4.44 -13.13 3.99
C GLU A 117 -3.99 -12.77 2.57
N GLN A 118 -4.83 -12.06 1.81
CA GLN A 118 -4.56 -11.67 0.43
C GLN A 118 -3.59 -10.48 0.32
N VAL A 119 -3.21 -9.82 1.42
CA VAL A 119 -2.26 -8.68 1.38
C VAL A 119 -0.81 -9.08 1.07
N ILE A 120 -0.52 -10.38 1.01
CA ILE A 120 0.81 -10.95 0.80
C ILE A 120 0.96 -11.37 -0.67
N GLU A 121 0.70 -12.64 -1.00
CA GLU A 121 0.98 -13.18 -2.34
C GLU A 121 0.00 -12.65 -3.38
N PHE A 122 -1.29 -12.64 -3.06
CA PHE A 122 -2.32 -12.15 -3.98
C PHE A 122 -2.06 -10.69 -4.36
N LYS A 123 -1.85 -9.80 -3.39
CA LYS A 123 -1.54 -8.39 -3.65
C LYS A 123 -0.29 -8.22 -4.53
N VAL A 124 0.80 -8.92 -4.22
CA VAL A 124 2.05 -8.82 -4.99
C VAL A 124 1.83 -9.29 -6.42
N ASN A 125 1.18 -10.43 -6.62
CA ASN A 125 0.90 -10.98 -7.95
C ASN A 125 -0.05 -10.08 -8.75
N TYR A 126 -1.09 -9.55 -8.09
CA TYR A 126 -2.01 -8.59 -8.67
C TYR A 126 -1.28 -7.32 -9.13
N HIS A 127 -0.41 -6.77 -8.28
CA HIS A 127 0.37 -5.57 -8.59
C HIS A 127 1.34 -5.78 -9.76
N LYS A 128 2.07 -6.91 -9.76
CA LYS A 128 2.98 -7.27 -10.86
C LYS A 128 2.23 -7.42 -12.19
N LYS A 129 1.05 -8.07 -12.19
CA LYS A 129 0.19 -8.20 -13.38
C LYS A 129 -0.29 -6.82 -13.86
N PHE A 130 -0.66 -5.93 -12.95
CA PHE A 130 -1.09 -4.58 -13.27
C PHE A 130 0.04 -3.78 -13.94
N ILE A 131 1.24 -3.75 -13.35
CA ILE A 131 2.39 -3.02 -13.93
C ILE A 131 2.74 -3.56 -15.32
N LYS A 132 2.74 -4.89 -15.52
CA LYS A 132 3.00 -5.48 -16.84
C LYS A 132 1.99 -5.05 -17.89
N SER A 133 0.72 -4.87 -17.50
CA SER A 133 -0.33 -4.40 -18.43
C SER A 133 -0.14 -2.91 -18.73
N TRP A 134 0.06 -2.11 -17.69
CA TRP A 134 0.35 -0.68 -17.80
C TRP A 134 1.56 -0.39 -18.71
N LEU A 135 2.64 -1.15 -18.61
CA LEU A 135 3.82 -0.96 -19.48
C LEU A 135 3.55 -1.24 -20.95
N LYS A 136 2.66 -2.18 -21.26
CA LYS A 136 2.26 -2.45 -22.66
C LYS A 136 1.42 -1.29 -23.22
N GLU A 137 0.63 -0.64 -22.38
CA GLU A 137 -0.24 0.47 -22.76
C GLU A 137 0.54 1.78 -22.91
N THR A 138 1.51 2.05 -22.03
CA THR A 138 2.21 3.35 -22.00
C THR A 138 3.43 3.45 -22.90
N GLN A 139 3.95 2.33 -23.41
CA GLN A 139 5.13 2.29 -24.30
C GLN A 139 6.34 3.09 -23.78
N LEU A 140 6.53 3.16 -22.46
CA LEU A 140 7.58 3.95 -21.81
C LEU A 140 9.02 3.50 -22.12
N GLY A 141 9.20 2.44 -22.91
CA GLY A 141 10.52 1.89 -23.26
C GLY A 141 11.24 1.15 -22.13
N PHE A 142 10.65 1.07 -20.94
CA PHE A 142 11.20 0.28 -19.82
C PHE A 142 10.69 -1.15 -19.81
N ASP A 143 11.56 -2.08 -19.43
CA ASP A 143 11.13 -3.43 -19.07
C ASP A 143 10.52 -3.47 -17.65
N PHE A 144 9.80 -4.56 -17.38
CA PHE A 144 9.15 -4.78 -16.09
C PHE A 144 10.13 -4.81 -14.91
N ASN A 145 11.32 -5.41 -15.08
CA ASN A 145 12.28 -5.58 -13.99
C ASN A 145 12.84 -4.22 -13.55
N LYS A 146 13.16 -3.35 -14.50
CA LYS A 146 13.65 -2.00 -14.23
C LYS A 146 12.59 -1.17 -13.50
N ILE A 147 11.34 -1.19 -13.96
CA ILE A 147 10.24 -0.48 -13.29
C ILE A 147 9.98 -1.03 -11.89
N TRP A 148 9.99 -2.35 -11.74
CA TRP A 148 9.82 -2.98 -10.44
C TRP A 148 10.95 -2.60 -9.48
N GLN A 149 12.20 -2.53 -9.96
CA GLN A 149 13.34 -2.09 -9.17
C GLN A 149 13.22 -0.63 -8.73
N ILE A 150 12.87 0.29 -9.65
CA ILE A 150 12.63 1.70 -9.33
C ILE A 150 11.54 1.82 -8.25
N ARG A 151 10.43 1.10 -8.44
CA ARG A 151 9.34 1.04 -7.46
C ARG A 151 9.80 0.50 -6.11
N GLU A 152 10.64 -0.52 -6.05
CA GLU A 152 11.13 -1.05 -4.78
C GLU A 152 11.98 -0.01 -4.03
N LYS A 153 12.83 0.75 -4.74
CA LYS A 153 13.58 1.87 -4.15
C LYS A 153 12.66 2.95 -3.57
N CYS A 154 11.64 3.36 -4.32
CA CYS A 154 10.64 4.31 -3.82
C CYS A 154 10.00 3.86 -2.49
N ILE A 155 9.70 2.56 -2.37
CA ILE A 155 9.08 2.00 -1.17
C ILE A 155 10.08 1.76 -0.04
N GLU A 156 11.35 1.53 -0.36
CA GLU A 156 12.43 1.44 0.62
C GLU A 156 12.63 2.79 1.32
N ASN A 157 12.60 3.89 0.58
CA ASN A 157 12.72 5.27 1.08
C ASN A 157 11.60 5.68 2.06
N LEU A 158 10.46 4.99 2.05
CA LEU A 158 9.38 5.21 3.02
C LEU A 158 9.66 4.62 4.40
N THR A 159 10.69 3.76 4.53
CA THR A 159 11.01 3.10 5.81
C THR A 159 11.52 4.12 6.81
N GLU A 160 10.93 4.09 8.01
CA GLU A 160 11.30 4.93 9.15
C GLU A 160 12.11 4.16 10.19
#